data_AF-A0A5E7Y3P3-F1
#
_entry.id   AF-A0A5E7Y3P3-F1
#
_cell.length_a   1.000
_cell.length_b   1.000
_cell.length_c   1.000
_cell.angle_alpha   90.00
_cell.angle_beta   90.00
_cell.angle_gamma   90.00
#
_symmetry.space_group_name_H-M   'P 1'
#
loop_
_entity.id
_entity.type
_entity.pdbx_description
1 polymer ?
#
loop_
_entity_poly.entity_id
_entity_poly.type
_entity_poly.pdbx_seq_one_letter_code
_entity_poly.pdbx_strand_id
1 'polypeptide(L)'
;MTAAQGIPVDYNDAPPAPGDSFAEAWEDVRSDESIQFAEVEMPEAEPPPDWLTDFMEWLGSAFLPVTNFLVGAWPVLKWVLLALAIAGALYALIRILAPDLLARRRRVTSEGEWVPEQSEALALLEEADRLAAEGKYDAATHLLLKRSVGQIAAARPEIVEPSSTARELSAEPRIPEKARTAFGIIATRVERSLFALSALNREDWQVARDAYAEFALQQRALAG
;
A
#
# COMPACT_ATOMS: atom_id res chain seq x y z
N MET A 1 -7.63 -11.06 49.95
CA MET A 1 -6.27 -11.31 49.45
C MET A 1 -5.92 -12.76 49.77
N THR A 2 -6.04 -13.66 48.79
CA THR A 2 -5.37 -14.96 48.79
C THR A 2 -4.98 -15.24 47.34
N ALA A 3 -3.69 -15.18 47.06
CA ALA A 3 -3.12 -15.33 45.72
C ALA A 3 -3.17 -16.79 45.27
N ALA A 4 -3.60 -17.01 44.03
CA ALA A 4 -3.45 -18.29 43.36
C ALA A 4 -1.97 -18.53 43.08
N GLN A 5 -1.38 -19.55 43.71
CA GLN A 5 -0.05 -20.02 43.37
C GLN A 5 -0.16 -20.93 42.15
N GLY A 6 0.36 -20.47 41.01
CA GLY A 6 0.54 -21.30 39.82
C GLY A 6 1.67 -22.31 40.08
N ILE A 7 1.39 -23.58 39.81
CA ILE A 7 2.40 -24.65 39.86
C ILE A 7 3.30 -24.47 38.62
N PRO A 8 4.62 -24.29 38.78
CA PRO A 8 5.53 -24.30 37.64
C PRO A 8 5.68 -25.74 37.15
N VAL A 9 5.20 -26.03 35.95
CA VAL A 9 5.45 -27.31 35.27
C VAL A 9 6.75 -27.16 34.49
N ASP A 10 7.81 -27.81 34.96
CA ASP A 10 9.08 -27.90 34.25
C ASP A 10 8.96 -28.95 33.14
N TYR A 11 8.99 -28.50 31.88
CA TYR A 11 8.81 -29.35 30.71
C TYR A 11 10.12 -30.05 30.28
N ASN A 12 11.25 -29.76 30.92
CA ASN A 12 12.57 -30.25 30.52
C ASN A 12 13.07 -31.47 31.31
N ASP A 13 12.30 -31.96 32.28
CA ASP A 13 12.65 -33.10 33.12
C ASP A 13 12.01 -34.42 32.65
N ALA A 14 11.55 -34.49 31.40
CA ALA A 14 11.05 -35.75 30.84
C ALA A 14 12.22 -36.76 30.74
N PRO A 15 12.21 -37.85 31.52
CA PRO A 15 13.28 -38.85 31.44
C PRO A 15 13.32 -39.45 30.02
N PRO A 16 14.51 -39.74 29.47
CA PRO A 16 14.60 -40.34 28.15
C PRO A 16 13.86 -41.68 28.15
N ALA A 17 12.87 -41.82 27.28
CA ALA A 17 12.01 -42.99 27.17
C ALA A 17 12.86 -44.28 27.06
N PRO A 18 12.88 -45.14 28.09
CA PRO A 18 13.39 -46.50 27.94
C PRO A 18 12.56 -47.20 26.86
N GLY A 19 13.12 -48.16 26.13
CA GLY A 19 12.45 -48.84 25.00
C GLY A 19 11.12 -49.53 25.31
N ASP A 20 10.67 -49.54 26.57
CA ASP A 20 9.37 -50.01 27.03
C ASP A 20 8.34 -48.87 27.24
N SER A 21 8.77 -47.61 27.39
CA SER A 21 7.89 -46.51 27.82
C SER A 21 7.15 -45.80 26.69
N PHE A 22 7.61 -45.86 25.44
CA PHE A 22 6.85 -45.29 24.32
C PHE A 22 5.62 -46.14 24.00
N ALA A 23 5.77 -47.47 24.01
CA ALA A 23 4.66 -48.39 23.80
C ALA A 23 3.62 -48.23 24.92
N GLU A 24 4.07 -48.16 26.17
CA GLU A 24 3.22 -47.93 27.34
C GLU A 24 2.55 -46.54 27.31
N ALA A 25 3.28 -45.48 26.99
CA ALA A 25 2.70 -44.13 26.85
C ALA A 25 1.73 -44.03 25.67
N TRP A 26 1.98 -44.76 24.57
CA TRP A 26 1.07 -44.82 23.44
C TRP A 26 -0.18 -45.63 23.77
N GLU A 27 -0.06 -46.71 24.54
CA GLU A 27 -1.18 -47.52 25.01
C GLU A 27 -2.03 -46.76 26.04
N ASP A 28 -1.42 -45.98 26.93
CA ASP A 28 -2.09 -45.07 27.86
C ASP A 28 -2.92 -44.01 27.10
N VAL A 29 -2.30 -43.32 26.13
CA VAL A 29 -3.00 -42.36 25.26
C VAL A 29 -4.09 -43.01 24.41
N ARG A 30 -3.85 -44.23 23.90
CA ARG A 30 -4.83 -44.93 23.04
C ARG A 30 -6.00 -45.52 23.83
N SER A 31 -5.79 -45.88 25.08
CA SER A 31 -6.82 -46.41 25.98
C SER A 31 -7.61 -45.31 26.72
N ASP A 32 -7.15 -44.06 26.65
CA ASP A 32 -7.86 -42.90 27.20
C ASP A 32 -9.22 -42.70 26.50
N GLU A 33 -10.29 -43.05 27.21
CA GLU A 33 -11.68 -42.94 26.74
C GLU A 33 -12.13 -41.48 26.52
N SER A 34 -11.38 -40.49 27.01
CA SER A 34 -11.63 -39.07 26.71
C SER A 34 -11.20 -38.68 25.29
N ILE A 35 -10.42 -39.52 24.60
CA ILE A 35 -9.92 -39.28 23.25
C ILE A 35 -10.57 -40.28 22.28
N GLN A 36 -11.40 -39.78 21.37
CA GLN A 36 -12.01 -40.64 20.35
C GLN A 36 -11.05 -40.89 19.19
N PHE A 37 -10.50 -42.11 19.13
CA PHE A 37 -9.75 -42.60 17.97
C PHE A 37 -10.57 -43.48 17.03
N ALA A 38 -11.86 -43.64 17.30
CA ALA A 38 -12.77 -44.30 16.38
C ALA A 38 -12.96 -43.40 15.16
N GLU A 39 -12.98 -43.99 13.97
CA GLU A 39 -13.35 -43.27 12.75
C GLU A 39 -14.81 -42.80 12.90
N VAL A 40 -15.00 -41.49 12.91
CA VAL A 40 -16.34 -40.89 12.99
C VAL A 40 -16.93 -40.95 11.59
N GLU A 41 -18.00 -41.72 11.42
CA GLU A 41 -18.81 -41.63 10.20
C GLU A 41 -19.40 -40.22 10.13
N MET A 42 -18.83 -39.40 9.26
CA MET A 42 -19.39 -38.09 8.98
C MET A 42 -20.76 -38.28 8.35
N PRO A 43 -21.81 -37.58 8.83
CA PRO A 43 -23.11 -37.65 8.20
C PRO A 43 -22.97 -37.22 6.74
N GLU A 44 -23.73 -37.87 5.85
CA GLU A 44 -23.82 -37.46 4.46
C GLU A 44 -24.20 -35.97 4.42
N ALA A 45 -23.40 -35.17 3.70
CA ALA A 45 -23.63 -33.74 3.63
C ALA A 45 -25.03 -33.49 3.05
N GLU A 46 -25.84 -32.70 3.75
CA GLU A 46 -27.14 -32.30 3.23
C GLU A 46 -26.97 -31.61 1.87
N PRO A 47 -27.86 -31.89 0.89
CA PRO A 47 -27.79 -31.22 -0.39
C PRO A 47 -27.91 -29.70 -0.20
N PRO A 48 -27.24 -28.90 -1.06
CA PRO A 48 -27.36 -27.46 -0.99
C PRO A 48 -28.82 -27.03 -1.13
N PRO A 49 -29.26 -25.94 -0.47
CA PRO A 49 -30.62 -25.45 -0.59
C PRO A 49 -31.00 -25.15 -2.03
N ASP A 50 -32.24 -25.48 -2.43
CA ASP A 50 -32.72 -25.30 -3.81
C ASP A 50 -32.51 -23.88 -4.35
N TRP A 51 -32.77 -22.86 -3.53
CA TRP A 51 -32.58 -21.45 -3.93
C TRP A 51 -31.13 -21.13 -4.31
N LEU A 52 -30.15 -21.80 -3.68
CA LEU A 52 -28.73 -21.58 -3.94
C LEU A 52 -28.35 -22.21 -5.28
N THR A 53 -28.87 -23.40 -5.55
CA THR A 53 -28.70 -24.09 -6.83
C THR A 53 -29.33 -23.27 -7.96
N ASP A 54 -30.58 -22.83 -7.79
CA ASP A 54 -31.28 -21.99 -8.76
C ASP A 54 -30.54 -20.66 -9.01
N PHE A 55 -30.01 -20.04 -7.96
CA PHE A 55 -29.20 -18.83 -8.08
C PHE A 55 -27.89 -19.07 -8.84
N MET A 56 -27.18 -20.18 -8.56
CA MET A 56 -25.95 -20.54 -9.27
C MET A 56 -26.20 -20.85 -10.75
N GLU A 57 -27.29 -21.53 -11.07
CA GLU A 57 -27.70 -21.80 -12.45
C GLU A 57 -28.05 -20.51 -13.20
N TRP A 58 -28.84 -19.63 -12.55
CA TRP A 58 -29.14 -18.31 -13.08
C TRP A 58 -27.84 -17.51 -13.33
N LEU A 59 -26.92 -17.49 -12.37
CA LEU A 59 -25.63 -16.81 -12.49
C LEU A 59 -24.81 -17.36 -13.67
N GLY A 60 -24.68 -18.69 -13.77
CA GLY A 60 -24.00 -19.35 -14.88
C GLY A 60 -24.61 -18.97 -16.24
N SER A 61 -25.95 -18.94 -16.33
CA SER A 61 -26.68 -18.54 -17.53
C SER A 61 -26.46 -17.07 -17.91
N ALA A 62 -26.37 -16.18 -16.92
CA ALA A 62 -26.16 -14.75 -17.13
C ALA A 62 -24.73 -14.45 -17.63
N PHE A 63 -23.73 -15.19 -17.14
CA PHE A 63 -22.34 -15.02 -17.54
C PHE A 63 -21.95 -15.81 -18.81
N LEU A 64 -22.73 -16.82 -19.20
CA LEU A 64 -22.50 -17.67 -20.40
C LEU A 64 -22.20 -16.88 -21.69
N PRO A 65 -22.92 -15.81 -22.05
CA PRO A 65 -22.62 -15.02 -23.24
C PRO A 65 -21.25 -14.33 -23.17
N VAL A 66 -20.90 -13.82 -21.99
CA VAL A 66 -19.63 -13.14 -21.75
C VAL A 66 -18.47 -14.13 -21.76
N THR A 67 -18.63 -15.28 -21.11
CA THR A 67 -17.59 -16.32 -21.08
C THR A 67 -17.37 -16.90 -22.47
N ASN A 68 -18.42 -17.17 -23.26
CA ASN A 68 -18.27 -17.63 -24.65
C ASN A 68 -17.56 -16.61 -25.53
N PHE A 69 -17.86 -15.32 -25.39
CA PHE A 69 -17.14 -14.26 -26.09
C PHE A 69 -15.66 -14.21 -25.69
N LEU A 70 -15.36 -14.26 -24.39
CA LEU A 70 -13.99 -14.25 -23.87
C LEU A 70 -13.19 -15.47 -24.33
N VAL A 71 -13.79 -16.67 -24.27
CA VAL A 71 -13.17 -17.91 -24.75
C VAL A 71 -12.93 -17.86 -26.26
N GLY A 72 -13.89 -17.33 -27.03
CA GLY A 72 -13.73 -17.12 -28.48
C GLY A 72 -12.62 -16.11 -28.82
N ALA A 73 -12.52 -15.02 -28.05
CA ALA A 73 -11.50 -14.00 -28.22
C ALA A 73 -10.12 -14.41 -27.65
N TRP A 74 -10.06 -15.43 -26.79
CA TRP A 74 -8.86 -15.85 -26.06
C TRP A 74 -7.62 -16.10 -26.94
N PRO A 75 -7.72 -16.77 -28.11
CA PRO A 75 -6.56 -16.99 -28.96
C PRO A 75 -5.91 -15.70 -29.45
N VAL A 76 -6.69 -14.64 -29.69
CA VAL A 76 -6.17 -13.33 -30.09
C VAL A 76 -5.74 -12.53 -28.87
N LEU A 77 -6.60 -12.49 -27.85
CA LEU A 77 -6.38 -11.71 -26.63
C LEU A 77 -5.07 -12.08 -25.94
N LYS A 78 -4.72 -13.38 -25.85
CA LYS A 78 -3.46 -13.82 -25.24
C LYS A 78 -2.23 -13.27 -25.96
N TRP A 79 -2.27 -13.18 -27.30
CA TRP A 79 -1.15 -12.66 -28.09
C TRP A 79 -1.07 -11.14 -28.00
N VAL A 80 -2.22 -10.44 -27.97
CA VAL A 80 -2.27 -9.00 -27.72
C VAL A 80 -1.71 -8.67 -26.33
N LEU A 81 -2.13 -9.40 -25.30
CA LEU A 81 -1.62 -9.23 -23.94
C LEU A 81 -0.12 -9.54 -23.84
N LEU A 82 0.34 -10.61 -24.50
CA LEU A 82 1.77 -10.92 -24.55
C LEU A 82 2.57 -9.84 -25.29
N ALA A 83 2.07 -9.34 -26.42
CA ALA A 83 2.70 -8.26 -27.16
C ALA A 83 2.76 -6.97 -26.34
N LEU A 84 1.69 -6.62 -25.62
CA LEU A 84 1.65 -5.49 -24.69
C LEU A 84 2.64 -5.68 -23.54
N ALA A 85 2.72 -6.89 -22.96
CA ALA A 85 3.66 -7.20 -21.89
C ALA A 85 5.12 -7.05 -22.39
N ILE A 86 5.44 -7.58 -23.57
CA ILE A 86 6.76 -7.44 -24.20
C ILE A 86 7.04 -5.96 -24.49
N ALA A 87 6.09 -5.23 -25.08
CA ALA A 87 6.24 -3.81 -25.37
C ALA A 87 6.46 -2.99 -24.10
N GLY A 88 5.72 -3.28 -23.02
CA GLY A 88 5.91 -2.68 -21.71
C GLY A 88 7.27 -2.98 -21.10
N ALA A 89 7.73 -4.24 -21.18
CA ALA A 89 9.05 -4.63 -20.72
C ALA A 89 10.17 -3.95 -21.51
N LEU A 90 10.05 -3.87 -22.84
CA LEU A 90 10.99 -3.14 -23.70
C LEU A 90 10.97 -1.65 -23.38
N TYR A 91 9.80 -1.05 -23.19
CA TYR A 91 9.67 0.35 -22.79
C TYR A 91 10.38 0.62 -21.46
N ALA A 92 10.16 -0.21 -20.45
CA ALA A 92 10.85 -0.12 -19.16
C ALA A 92 12.37 -0.29 -19.32
N LEU A 93 12.81 -1.26 -20.12
CA LEU A 93 14.23 -1.50 -20.39
C LEU A 93 14.90 -0.28 -21.05
N ILE A 94 14.27 0.30 -22.07
CA ILE A 94 14.77 1.52 -22.74
C ILE A 94 14.78 2.69 -21.74
N ARG A 95 13.77 2.80 -20.88
CA ARG A 95 13.70 3.85 -19.85
C ARG A 95 14.87 3.78 -18.86
N ILE A 96 15.30 2.56 -18.50
CA ILE A 96 16.39 2.31 -17.54
C ILE A 96 17.77 2.44 -18.23
N LEU A 97 17.96 1.81 -19.40
CA LEU A 97 19.28 1.73 -20.05
C LEU A 97 19.60 2.92 -20.98
N ALA A 98 18.60 3.62 -21.50
CA ALA A 98 18.80 4.67 -22.49
C ALA A 98 17.93 5.92 -22.20
N PRO A 99 18.13 6.58 -21.05
CA PRO A 99 17.41 7.81 -20.73
C PRO A 99 17.62 8.90 -21.81
N ASP A 100 18.78 8.91 -22.48
CA ASP A 100 19.13 9.87 -23.53
C ASP A 100 18.35 9.68 -24.84
N LEU A 101 17.91 8.47 -25.18
CA LEU A 101 17.11 8.22 -26.40
C LEU A 101 15.68 8.74 -26.24
N LEU A 102 15.08 8.58 -25.05
CA LEU A 102 13.80 9.21 -24.74
C LEU A 102 13.94 10.74 -24.60
N ALA A 103 15.05 11.21 -24.03
CA ALA A 103 15.31 12.64 -23.90
C ALA A 103 15.47 13.32 -25.28
N ARG A 104 16.15 12.70 -26.26
CA ARG A 104 16.27 13.23 -27.64
C ARG A 104 14.91 13.36 -28.34
N ARG A 105 14.00 12.40 -28.13
CA ARG A 105 12.64 12.47 -28.71
C ARG A 105 11.81 13.60 -28.09
N ARG A 106 12.05 13.91 -26.81
CA ARG A 106 11.40 15.02 -26.08
C ARG A 106 12.03 16.39 -26.41
N ARG A 107 13.33 16.42 -26.71
CA ARG A 107 14.11 17.63 -27.02
C ARG A 107 13.70 18.29 -28.34
N VAL A 108 12.98 17.60 -29.22
CA VAL A 108 12.41 18.16 -30.46
C VAL A 108 11.18 19.07 -30.17
N THR A 109 10.70 19.18 -28.93
CA THR A 109 9.46 19.91 -28.61
C THR A 109 9.61 21.02 -27.55
N SER A 110 10.82 21.49 -27.23
CA SER A 110 10.93 22.65 -26.33
C SER A 110 12.24 23.43 -26.52
N GLU A 111 12.16 24.53 -27.26
CA GLU A 111 13.05 25.68 -27.05
C GLU A 111 12.41 26.58 -26.00
N GLY A 112 13.15 26.77 -24.91
CA GLY A 112 12.71 27.46 -23.70
C GLY A 112 13.44 26.81 -22.54
N GLU A 113 14.27 27.60 -21.85
CA GLU A 113 15.16 27.20 -20.77
C GLU A 113 14.45 26.29 -19.75
N TRP A 114 14.60 24.98 -19.92
CA TRP A 114 13.86 23.95 -19.20
C TRP A 114 14.60 23.60 -17.92
N VAL A 115 14.04 23.96 -16.76
CA VAL A 115 14.40 23.40 -15.46
C VAL A 115 13.34 22.35 -15.09
N PRO A 116 13.63 21.03 -15.22
CA PRO A 116 12.64 19.97 -15.06
C PRO A 116 11.90 19.99 -13.72
N GLU A 117 12.59 20.42 -12.67
CA GLU A 117 12.09 20.40 -11.29
C GLU A 117 11.00 21.45 -11.03
N GLN A 118 11.08 22.61 -11.71
CA GLN A 118 10.11 23.70 -11.54
C GLN A 118 8.81 23.42 -12.30
N SER A 119 8.89 22.83 -13.50
CA SER A 119 7.71 22.44 -14.28
C SER A 119 6.95 21.28 -13.63
N GLU A 120 7.65 20.33 -13.00
CA GLU A 120 7.00 19.28 -12.20
C GLU A 120 6.27 19.82 -10.97
N ALA A 121 6.85 20.80 -10.26
CA ALA A 121 6.20 21.42 -9.11
C ALA A 121 4.92 22.19 -9.51
N LEU A 122 4.94 22.86 -10.67
CA LEU A 122 3.79 23.59 -11.21
C LEU A 122 2.67 22.64 -11.69
N ALA A 123 3.01 21.60 -12.46
CA ALA A 123 2.02 20.63 -12.94
C ALA A 123 1.32 19.88 -11.78
N LEU A 124 2.01 19.67 -10.67
CA LEU A 124 1.43 19.04 -9.47
C LEU A 124 0.53 20.00 -8.69
N LEU A 125 0.90 21.28 -8.60
CA LEU A 125 0.03 22.31 -8.03
C LEU A 125 -1.30 22.41 -8.82
N GLU A 126 -1.26 22.30 -10.14
CA GLU A 126 -2.47 22.27 -10.97
C GLU A 126 -3.39 21.09 -10.64
N GLU A 127 -2.83 19.91 -10.35
CA GLU A 127 -3.61 18.75 -9.92
C GLU A 127 -4.24 18.93 -8.53
N ALA A 128 -3.49 19.49 -7.58
CA ALA A 128 -4.01 19.80 -6.26
C ALA A 128 -5.10 20.89 -6.33
N ASP A 129 -4.88 21.93 -7.14
CA ASP A 129 -5.83 23.02 -7.38
C ASP A 129 -7.12 22.51 -8.02
N ARG A 130 -7.04 21.52 -8.92
CA ARG A 130 -8.23 20.87 -9.51
C ARG A 130 -9.07 20.14 -8.45
N LEU A 131 -8.43 19.38 -7.56
CA LEU A 131 -9.12 18.72 -6.45
C LEU A 131 -9.79 19.73 -5.52
N ALA A 132 -9.10 20.83 -5.20
CA ALA A 132 -9.65 21.90 -4.38
C ALA A 132 -10.82 22.62 -5.08
N ALA A 133 -10.79 22.79 -6.40
CA ALA A 133 -11.90 23.36 -7.17
C ALA A 133 -13.17 22.49 -7.11
N GLU A 134 -13.02 21.17 -6.98
CA GLU A 134 -14.11 20.22 -6.73
C GLU A 134 -14.58 20.20 -5.26
N GLY A 135 -14.00 21.03 -4.39
CA GLY A 135 -14.29 21.07 -2.95
C GLY A 135 -13.61 19.95 -2.15
N LYS A 136 -12.69 19.19 -2.76
CA LYS A 136 -11.99 18.07 -2.13
C LYS A 136 -10.71 18.54 -1.43
N TYR A 137 -10.85 19.41 -0.42
CA TYR A 137 -9.71 20.04 0.26
C TYR A 137 -8.82 19.06 1.02
N ASP A 138 -9.41 18.01 1.62
CA ASP A 138 -8.66 16.94 2.30
C ASP A 138 -7.74 16.21 1.32
N ALA A 139 -8.29 15.82 0.16
CA ALA A 139 -7.55 15.11 -0.87
C ALA A 139 -6.46 15.99 -1.50
N ALA A 140 -6.77 17.27 -1.77
CA ALA A 140 -5.81 18.23 -2.28
C ALA A 140 -4.63 18.42 -1.31
N THR A 141 -4.91 18.59 -0.02
CA THR A 141 -3.89 18.76 1.02
C THR A 141 -3.05 17.49 1.22
N HIS A 142 -3.69 16.32 1.19
CA HIS A 142 -3.00 15.03 1.28
C HIS A 142 -2.06 14.79 0.07
N LEU A 143 -2.45 15.22 -1.13
CA LEU A 143 -1.60 15.18 -2.32
C LEU A 143 -0.31 16.00 -2.11
N LEU A 144 -0.43 17.23 -1.58
CA LEU A 144 0.72 18.08 -1.27
C LEU A 144 1.65 17.43 -0.25
N LEU A 145 1.11 16.86 0.83
CA LEU A 145 1.91 16.16 1.85
C LEU A 145 2.71 15.01 1.24
N LYS A 146 2.04 14.14 0.47
CA LYS A 146 2.68 12.99 -0.17
C LYS A 146 3.81 13.42 -1.11
N ARG A 147 3.62 14.51 -1.86
CA ARG A 147 4.65 15.05 -2.73
C ARG A 147 5.82 15.59 -1.92
N SER A 148 5.57 16.38 -0.87
CA SER A 148 6.64 16.93 -0.04
C SER A 148 7.50 15.83 0.60
N VAL A 149 6.90 14.74 1.07
CA VAL A 149 7.66 13.56 1.57
C VAL A 149 8.56 13.00 0.47
N GLY A 150 8.03 12.82 -0.74
CA GLY A 150 8.82 12.34 -1.87
C GLY A 150 9.98 13.27 -2.26
N GLN A 151 9.79 14.58 -2.15
CA GLN A 151 10.84 15.57 -2.41
C GLN A 151 11.94 15.56 -1.35
N ILE A 152 11.57 15.41 -0.07
CA ILE A 152 12.55 15.22 1.02
C ILE A 152 13.33 13.92 0.78
N ALA A 153 12.64 12.82 0.45
CA ALA A 153 13.27 11.52 0.20
C ALA A 153 14.22 11.55 -1.00
N ALA A 154 13.87 12.29 -2.06
CA ALA A 154 14.72 12.44 -3.23
C ALA A 154 15.98 13.28 -2.95
N ALA A 155 15.84 14.34 -2.15
CA ALA A 155 16.96 15.22 -1.81
C ALA A 155 17.87 14.61 -0.73
N ARG A 156 17.30 13.90 0.24
CA ARG A 156 17.97 13.38 1.44
C ARG A 156 17.45 11.97 1.77
N PRO A 157 17.80 10.96 0.97
CA PRO A 157 17.32 9.59 1.16
C PRO A 157 17.72 8.97 2.50
N GLU A 158 18.80 9.45 3.12
CA GLU A 158 19.27 9.03 4.44
C GLU A 158 18.45 9.58 5.62
N ILE A 159 17.49 10.46 5.34
CA ILE A 159 16.57 11.04 6.34
C ILE A 159 15.22 10.34 6.32
N VAL A 160 14.75 9.88 5.15
CA VAL A 160 13.41 9.30 4.99
C VAL A 160 13.52 7.78 4.96
N GLU A 161 13.15 7.16 6.08
CA GLU A 161 13.02 5.73 6.22
C GLU A 161 11.60 5.27 5.85
N PRO A 162 11.38 3.98 5.51
CA PRO A 162 10.05 3.45 5.23
C PRO A 162 9.03 3.67 6.36
N SER A 163 9.49 3.76 7.61
CA SER A 163 8.68 4.02 8.80
C SER A 163 8.58 5.49 9.19
N SER A 164 9.22 6.41 8.47
CA SER A 164 9.21 7.83 8.83
C SER A 164 7.81 8.42 8.81
N THR A 165 7.44 9.07 9.90
CA THR A 165 6.17 9.80 10.01
C THR A 165 6.32 11.26 9.61
N ALA A 166 5.22 11.92 9.22
CA ALA A 166 5.23 13.36 8.93
C ALA A 166 5.64 14.20 10.15
N ARG A 167 5.30 13.74 11.36
CA ARG A 167 5.71 14.40 12.60
C ARG A 167 7.21 14.30 12.87
N GLU A 168 7.82 13.16 12.59
CA GLU A 168 9.27 12.99 12.71
C GLU A 168 10.01 13.84 11.67
N LEU A 169 9.56 13.82 10.41
CA LEU A 169 10.18 14.61 9.34
C LEU A 169 10.05 16.12 9.57
N SER A 170 8.93 16.60 10.12
CA SER A 170 8.78 18.02 10.50
C SER A 170 9.66 18.43 11.68
N ALA A 171 10.20 17.49 12.46
CA ALA A 171 11.09 17.74 13.59
C ALA A 171 12.58 17.48 13.29
N GLU A 172 12.93 16.93 12.13
CA GLU A 172 14.29 16.45 11.80
C GLU A 172 15.33 17.57 11.58
N PRO A 173 16.28 17.81 12.50
CA PRO A 173 17.21 18.95 12.41
C PRO A 173 18.11 18.97 11.17
N ARG A 174 18.31 17.82 10.51
CA ARG A 174 19.05 17.73 9.24
C ARG A 174 18.32 18.36 8.06
N ILE A 175 17.02 18.66 8.19
CA ILE A 175 16.21 19.40 7.22
C ILE A 175 16.24 20.91 7.57
N PRO A 176 16.46 21.82 6.61
CA PRO A 176 16.42 23.27 6.83
C PRO A 176 15.15 23.73 7.53
N GLU A 177 15.30 24.64 8.51
CA GLU A 177 14.21 25.13 9.38
C GLU A 177 12.97 25.59 8.61
N LYS A 178 13.17 26.35 7.53
CA LYS A 178 12.08 26.86 6.69
C LYS A 178 11.31 25.73 6.01
N ALA A 179 12.02 24.70 5.51
CA ALA A 179 11.40 23.54 4.89
C ALA A 179 10.61 22.72 5.92
N ARG A 180 11.17 22.52 7.12
CA ARG A 180 10.47 21.85 8.22
C ARG A 180 9.20 22.56 8.65
N THR A 181 9.27 23.87 8.82
CA THR A 181 8.13 24.70 9.21
C THR A 181 7.01 24.60 8.18
N ALA A 182 7.33 24.82 6.91
CA ALA A 182 6.38 24.74 5.81
C ALA A 182 5.76 23.33 5.68
N PHE A 183 6.59 22.28 5.76
CA PHE A 183 6.12 20.89 5.75
C PHE A 183 5.19 20.58 6.94
N GLY A 184 5.52 21.05 8.14
CA GLY A 184 4.72 20.85 9.35
C GLY A 184 3.33 21.50 9.27
N ILE A 185 3.21 22.64 8.59
CA ILE A 185 1.91 23.32 8.36
C ILE A 185 0.98 22.46 7.51
N ILE A 186 1.51 21.77 6.51
CA ILE A 186 0.76 20.84 5.64
C ILE A 186 0.40 19.58 6.43
N ALA A 187 1.39 18.96 7.11
CA ALA A 187 1.22 17.74 7.87
C ALA A 187 0.14 17.86 8.96
N THR A 188 0.18 18.94 9.74
CA THR A 188 -0.78 19.19 10.83
C THR A 188 -2.23 19.24 10.32
N ARG A 189 -2.46 19.78 9.11
CA ARG A 189 -3.80 19.84 8.52
C ARG A 189 -4.30 18.48 8.07
N VAL A 190 -3.43 17.68 7.45
CA VAL A 190 -3.75 16.30 7.07
C VAL A 190 -4.03 15.45 8.32
N GLU A 191 -3.23 15.60 9.36
CA GLU A 191 -3.47 14.89 10.64
C GLU A 191 -4.82 15.29 11.23
N ARG A 192 -5.16 16.58 11.22
CA ARG A 192 -6.47 17.05 11.68
C ARG A 192 -7.63 16.47 10.85
N SER A 193 -7.50 16.41 9.53
CA SER A 193 -8.56 15.86 8.66
C SER A 193 -8.71 14.35 8.81
N LEU A 194 -7.60 13.62 8.98
CA LEU A 194 -7.60 12.17 9.12
C LEU A 194 -8.02 11.69 10.52
N PHE A 195 -7.59 12.38 11.58
CA PHE A 195 -7.76 11.90 12.95
C PHE A 195 -8.80 12.66 13.77
N ALA A 196 -9.07 13.94 13.47
CA ALA A 196 -10.00 14.75 14.25
C ALA A 196 -11.42 14.80 13.67
N LEU A 197 -11.72 14.00 12.62
CA LEU A 197 -13.00 13.99 11.90
C LEU A 197 -13.46 15.38 11.43
N SER A 198 -12.52 16.31 11.26
CA SER A 198 -12.79 17.69 10.88
C SER A 198 -12.34 17.91 9.45
N ALA A 199 -13.30 17.94 8.52
CA ALA A 199 -13.03 18.24 7.12
C ALA A 199 -12.32 19.60 6.97
N LEU A 200 -11.34 19.65 6.08
CA LEU A 200 -10.67 20.90 5.73
C LEU A 200 -11.61 21.76 4.89
N ASN A 201 -11.55 23.06 5.12
CA ASN A 201 -12.27 24.04 4.32
C ASN A 201 -11.32 24.75 3.32
N ARG A 202 -11.86 25.74 2.60
CA ARG A 202 -11.09 26.53 1.62
C ARG A 202 -9.92 27.29 2.25
N GLU A 203 -10.09 27.84 3.45
CA GLU A 203 -9.05 28.58 4.15
C GLU A 203 -7.92 27.64 4.56
N ASP A 204 -8.26 26.47 5.09
CA ASP A 204 -7.29 25.45 5.44
C ASP A 204 -6.46 24.98 4.24
N TRP A 205 -7.15 24.78 3.11
CA TRP A 205 -6.51 24.47 1.83
C TRP A 205 -5.55 25.58 1.40
N GLN A 206 -5.97 26.84 1.44
CA GLN A 206 -5.13 27.96 1.02
C GLN A 206 -3.84 28.03 1.84
N VAL A 207 -3.93 27.86 3.17
CA VAL A 207 -2.75 27.86 4.02
C VAL A 207 -1.83 26.67 3.71
N ALA A 208 -2.37 25.48 3.44
CA ALA A 208 -1.55 24.34 3.04
C ALA A 208 -0.86 24.56 1.67
N ARG A 209 -1.57 25.17 0.73
CA ARG A 209 -1.06 25.50 -0.61
C ARG A 209 0.09 26.51 -0.54
N ASP A 210 -0.08 27.55 0.26
CA ASP A 210 0.94 28.59 0.46
C ASP A 210 2.18 28.01 1.16
N ALA A 211 1.98 27.17 2.17
CA ALA A 211 3.07 26.44 2.82
C ALA A 211 3.81 25.53 1.83
N TYR A 212 3.11 24.84 0.92
CA TYR A 212 3.78 24.05 -0.10
C TYR A 212 4.61 24.91 -1.07
N ALA A 213 4.11 26.09 -1.44
CA ALA A 213 4.89 27.01 -2.27
C ALA A 213 6.18 27.46 -1.56
N GLU A 214 6.12 27.77 -0.26
CA GLU A 214 7.30 28.07 0.56
C GLU A 214 8.26 26.87 0.66
N PHE A 215 7.73 25.68 0.90
CA PHE A 215 8.50 24.43 0.94
C PHE A 215 9.23 24.19 -0.39
N ALA A 216 8.54 24.35 -1.53
CA ALA A 216 9.11 24.16 -2.85
C ALA A 216 10.25 25.14 -3.14
N LEU A 217 10.18 26.38 -2.63
CA LEU A 217 11.31 27.33 -2.72
C LEU A 217 12.54 26.87 -1.92
N GLN A 218 12.35 26.11 -0.84
CA GLN A 218 13.45 25.54 -0.06
C GLN A 218 14.03 24.26 -0.69
N GLN A 219 13.44 23.71 -1.74
CA GLN A 219 13.88 22.45 -2.35
C GLN A 219 15.36 22.48 -2.77
N ARG A 220 15.83 23.59 -3.33
CA ARG A 220 17.26 23.74 -3.70
C ARG A 220 18.19 23.72 -2.48
N ALA A 221 17.74 24.21 -1.33
CA ALA A 221 18.49 24.15 -0.08
C ALA A 221 18.45 22.76 0.57
N LEU A 222 17.54 21.87 0.14
CA LEU A 222 17.53 20.47 0.56
C LEU A 222 18.58 19.63 -0.19
N ALA A 223 18.88 20.01 -1.43
CA ALA A 223 19.78 19.27 -2.33
C ALA A 223 21.27 19.64 -2.22
N GLY A 224 21.60 20.71 -1.48
CA GLY A 224 22.96 21.17 -1.22
C GLY A 224 23.39 20.93 0.22
#